data_AF-A0A8H6HLA4-F1
#
_entry.id   AF-A0A8H6HLA4-F1
#
_cell.length_a   1.000
_cell.length_b   1.000
_cell.length_c   1.000
_cell.angle_alpha   90.00
_cell.angle_beta   90.00
_cell.angle_gamma   90.00
#
_symmetry.space_group_name_H-M   'P 1'
#
loop_
_entity.id
_entity.type
_entity.pdbx_description
1 polymer ?
#
loop_
_entity_poly.entity_id
_entity_poly.type
_entity_poly.pdbx_seq_one_letter_code
_entity_poly.pdbx_strand_id
1 'polypeptide(L)'
;TSLRNEVEKITSRISVLRAELEGLENRLRQHHSALSPVRRVPPEILAEIFSALVMGVQGSEGRDGLLDLGLVCKGWRRAALSSHRLW
;
A
#
# COMPACT_ATOMS: atom_id res chain seq x y z
N THR A 1 -8.07 -42.62 24.33
CA THR A 1 -6.86 -42.36 23.51
C THR A 1 -7.20 -42.01 22.07
N SER A 2 -8.03 -42.80 21.35
CA SER A 2 -8.41 -42.53 19.95
C SER A 2 -8.96 -41.11 19.67
N LEU A 3 -9.93 -40.62 20.47
CA LEU A 3 -10.50 -39.28 20.28
C LEU A 3 -9.47 -38.14 20.40
N ARG A 4 -8.53 -38.27 21.35
CA ARG A 4 -7.50 -37.24 21.59
C ARG A 4 -6.54 -37.14 20.40
N ASN A 5 -6.17 -38.28 19.82
CA ASN A 5 -5.32 -38.34 18.64
C ASN A 5 -6.01 -37.74 17.41
N GLU A 6 -7.32 -37.94 17.24
CA GLU A 6 -8.07 -37.32 16.14
C GLU A 6 -8.20 -35.80 16.32
N VAL A 7 -8.43 -35.33 17.55
CA VAL A 7 -8.41 -33.89 17.85
C VAL A 7 -7.05 -33.30 17.50
N GLU A 8 -5.96 -33.92 17.96
CA GLU A 8 -4.59 -33.45 17.71
C GLU A 8 -4.24 -33.41 16.22
N LYS A 9 -4.65 -34.44 15.48
CA LYS A 9 -4.49 -34.51 14.02
C LYS A 9 -5.25 -33.39 13.30
N ILE A 10 -6.49 -33.11 13.68
CA ILE A 10 -7.28 -32.03 13.09
C ILE A 10 -6.68 -30.67 13.44
N THR A 11 -6.28 -30.45 14.69
CA THR A 11 -5.64 -29.20 15.13
C THR A 11 -4.34 -28.94 14.37
N SER A 12 -3.52 -29.97 14.17
CA SER A 12 -2.30 -29.88 13.36
C SER A 12 -2.62 -29.47 11.91
N ARG A 13 -3.61 -30.10 11.28
CA ARG A 13 -4.04 -29.74 9.92
C ARG A 13 -4.57 -28.31 9.83
N ILE A 14 -5.33 -27.85 10.82
CA ILE A 14 -5.80 -26.46 10.89
C ILE A 14 -4.60 -25.51 10.96
N SER A 15 -3.59 -25.82 11.78
CA SER A 15 -2.41 -24.98 11.91
C SER A 15 -1.64 -24.87 10.59
N VAL A 16 -1.47 -25.98 9.87
CA VAL A 16 -0.79 -25.99 8.56
C VAL A 16 -1.56 -25.16 7.55
N LEU A 17 -2.88 -25.38 7.43
CA LEU A 17 -3.72 -24.64 6.48
C LEU A 17 -3.77 -23.14 6.77
N ARG A 18 -3.74 -22.74 8.05
CA ARG A 18 -3.65 -21.32 8.43
C ARG A 18 -2.34 -20.68 7.98
N ALA A 19 -1.21 -21.36 8.19
CA ALA A 19 0.08 -20.86 7.74
C ALA A 19 0.17 -20.76 6.21
N GLU A 20 -0.41 -21.73 5.49
CA GLU A 20 -0.49 -21.69 4.03
C GLU A 20 -1.36 -20.53 3.54
N LEU A 21 -2.53 -20.33 4.16
CA LEU A 21 -3.42 -19.21 3.86
C LEU A 21 -2.71 -17.86 4.07
N GLU A 22 -2.03 -17.68 5.20
CA GLU A 22 -1.28 -16.46 5.48
C GLU A 22 -0.19 -16.20 4.41
N GLY A 23 0.53 -17.25 4.00
CA GLY A 23 1.52 -17.16 2.93
C GLY A 23 0.92 -16.75 1.59
N LEU A 24 -0.23 -17.32 1.21
CA LEU A 24 -0.95 -16.99 -0.02
C LEU A 24 -1.49 -15.56 0.00
N GLU A 25 -2.08 -15.13 1.12
CA GLU A 25 -2.55 -13.76 1.27
C GLU A 25 -1.40 -12.74 1.17
N ASN A 26 -0.24 -13.06 1.74
CA ASN A 26 0.93 -12.18 1.64
C ASN A 26 1.40 -12.03 0.18
N ARG A 27 1.42 -13.13 -0.58
CA ARG A 27 1.74 -13.10 -2.02
C ARG A 27 0.70 -12.30 -2.80
N LEU A 28 -0.58 -12.48 -2.50
CA LEU A 28 -1.66 -11.73 -3.14
C LEU A 28 -1.51 -10.22 -2.88
N ARG A 29 -1.23 -9.81 -1.64
CA ARG A 29 -0.97 -8.41 -1.28
C ARG A 29 0.21 -7.82 -2.06
N GLN A 30 1.30 -8.58 -2.21
CA GLN A 30 2.48 -8.14 -2.98
C GLN A 30 2.14 -7.94 -4.47
N HIS A 31 1.45 -8.89 -5.09
CA HIS A 31 1.03 -8.77 -6.49
C HIS A 31 0.00 -7.65 -6.69
N HIS A 32 -0.96 -7.49 -5.78
CA HIS A 32 -1.94 -6.40 -5.84
C HIS A 32 -1.28 -5.02 -5.69
N SER A 33 -0.24 -4.89 -4.86
CA SER A 33 0.56 -3.66 -4.78
C SER A 33 1.26 -3.34 -6.10
N ALA A 34 1.80 -4.34 -6.79
CA ALA A 34 2.45 -4.17 -8.09
C ALA A 34 1.44 -3.82 -9.20
N LEU A 35 0.24 -4.38 -9.14
CA LEU A 35 -0.85 -4.12 -10.09
C LEU A 35 -1.69 -2.88 -9.72
N SER A 36 -1.38 -2.23 -8.60
CA SER A 36 -2.09 -1.04 -8.13
C SER A 36 -2.15 0.01 -9.25
N PRO A 37 -3.34 0.52 -9.60
CA PRO A 37 -3.49 1.53 -10.64
C PRO A 37 -2.54 2.70 -10.45
N VAL A 38 -2.32 3.14 -9.20
CA VAL A 38 -1.43 4.24 -8.81
C VAL A 38 0.02 4.05 -9.29
N ARG A 39 0.53 2.82 -9.39
CA ARG A 39 1.89 2.56 -9.90
C ARG A 39 1.99 2.59 -11.42
N ARG A 40 0.85 2.50 -12.11
CA ARG A 40 0.75 2.57 -13.58
C ARG A 40 0.48 3.99 -14.06
N VAL A 41 0.11 4.90 -13.16
CA VAL A 41 -0.07 6.32 -13.46
C VAL A 41 1.30 6.98 -13.65
N PRO A 42 1.53 7.71 -14.74
CA PRO A 42 2.75 8.50 -14.92
C PRO A 42 2.91 9.51 -13.77
N PRO A 43 4.14 9.76 -13.30
CA PRO A 43 4.38 10.68 -12.18
C PRO A 43 3.86 12.09 -12.43
N GLU A 44 3.80 12.54 -13.70
CA GLU A 44 3.28 13.84 -14.10
C GLU A 44 1.78 13.96 -13.82
N ILE A 45 1.02 12.89 -14.08
CA ILE A 45 -0.42 12.86 -13.80
C ILE A 45 -0.69 12.85 -12.30
N LEU A 46 0.12 12.11 -11.53
CA LEU A 46 0.07 12.16 -10.07
C LEU A 46 0.41 13.55 -9.54
N ALA A 47 1.41 14.22 -10.11
CA ALA A 47 1.78 15.58 -9.72
C ALA A 47 0.66 16.60 -10.00
N GLU A 48 -0.06 16.48 -11.11
CA GLU A 48 -1.23 17.33 -11.40
C GLU A 48 -2.39 17.07 -10.42
N ILE A 49 -2.65 15.80 -10.06
CA ILE A 49 -3.63 15.46 -9.01
C ILE A 49 -3.22 16.10 -7.67
N PHE A 50 -1.94 15.97 -7.28
CA PHE A 50 -1.43 16.58 -6.06
C PHE A 50 -1.60 18.09 -6.11
N SER A 51 -1.24 18.72 -7.24
CA SER A 51 -1.41 20.16 -7.42
C SER A 51 -2.86 20.58 -7.22
N ALA A 52 -3.84 19.83 -7.73
CA ALA A 52 -5.25 20.12 -7.53
C ALA A 52 -5.70 19.96 -6.07
N LEU A 53 -5.12 19.01 -5.32
CA LEU A 53 -5.44 18.78 -3.90
C LEU A 53 -4.92 19.90 -2.99
N VAL A 54 -3.74 20.44 -3.28
CA VAL A 54 -3.16 21.56 -2.51
C VAL A 54 -3.50 22.94 -3.06
N MET A 55 -4.15 23.01 -4.24
CA MET A 55 -4.58 24.28 -4.82
C MET A 55 -5.61 24.96 -3.91
N GLY A 56 -5.21 26.08 -3.31
CA GLY A 56 -6.05 26.86 -2.39
C GLY A 56 -5.64 26.75 -0.92
N VAL A 57 -4.76 25.80 -0.57
CA VAL A 57 -4.15 25.70 0.76
C VAL A 57 -2.86 26.50 0.76
N GLN A 58 -2.87 27.68 1.38
CA GLN A 58 -1.73 28.59 1.37
C GLN A 58 -0.74 28.28 2.49
N GLY A 59 0.54 28.57 2.28
CA GLY A 59 1.55 28.58 3.34
C GLY A 59 2.07 27.19 3.74
N SER A 60 2.19 26.94 5.05
CA SER A 60 2.76 25.68 5.58
C SER A 60 1.83 24.48 5.38
N GLU A 61 0.52 24.67 5.46
CA GLU A 61 -0.47 23.58 5.40
C GLU A 61 -0.43 22.83 4.05
N GLY A 62 -0.26 23.55 2.93
CA GLY A 62 -0.13 22.93 1.61
C GLY A 62 1.17 22.12 1.47
N ARG A 63 2.26 22.62 2.08
CA ARG A 63 3.56 21.94 2.09
C ARG A 63 3.53 20.68 2.96
N ASP A 64 2.89 20.76 4.12
CA ASP A 64 2.70 19.61 5.00
C ASP A 64 1.87 18.52 4.30
N GLY A 65 0.80 18.90 3.59
CA GLY A 65 0.03 17.98 2.76
C GLY A 65 0.85 17.28 1.68
N LEU A 66 1.77 17.99 1.00
CA LEU A 66 2.68 17.39 0.02
C LEU A 66 3.70 16.44 0.65
N LEU A 67 4.20 16.78 1.84
CA LEU A 67 5.08 15.89 2.60
C LEU A 67 4.34 14.60 2.98
N ASP A 68 3.09 14.70 3.43
CA ASP A 68 2.24 13.56 3.77
C ASP A 68 1.97 12.66 2.56
N LEU A 69 1.66 13.24 1.40
CA LEU A 69 1.53 12.50 0.14
C LEU A 69 2.83 11.74 -0.19
N GLY A 70 3.99 12.35 0.07
CA GLY A 70 5.31 11.74 -0.09
C GLY A 70 5.64 10.61 0.89
N LEU A 71 4.83 10.38 1.93
CA LEU A 71 4.99 9.31 2.90
C LEU A 71 4.20 8.04 2.55
N VAL A 72 3.25 8.12 1.60
CA VAL A 72 2.41 6.98 1.19
C VAL A 72 3.23 5.85 0.55
N CYS A 73 4.05 6.16 -0.47
CA CYS A 73 4.96 5.20 -1.08
C CYS A 73 6.07 5.90 -1.90
N LYS A 74 7.07 5.11 -2.34
CA LYS A 74 8.17 5.61 -3.19
C LYS A 74 7.69 6.23 -4.52
N GLY A 75 6.59 5.72 -5.09
CA GLY A 75 6.01 6.26 -6.34
C GLY A 75 5.40 7.64 -6.12
N TRP A 76 4.62 7.81 -5.06
CA TRP A 76 4.01 9.08 -4.68
C TRP A 76 5.07 10.11 -4.30
N ARG A 77 6.10 9.71 -3.55
CA ARG A 77 7.24 10.58 -3.27
C ARG A 77 7.91 11.09 -4.54
N ARG A 78 8.11 10.22 -5.54
CA ARG A 78 8.70 10.64 -6.82
C ARG A 78 7.82 11.65 -7.55
N ALA A 79 6.50 11.43 -7.58
CA ALA A 79 5.55 12.34 -8.20
C ALA A 79 5.46 13.70 -7.46
N ALA A 80 5.46 13.69 -6.13
CA ALA A 80 5.45 14.90 -5.32
C ALA A 80 6.71 15.77 -5.52
N LEU A 81 7.83 15.15 -5.89
CA LEU A 81 9.09 15.83 -6.18
C LEU A 81 9.32 16.11 -7.67
N SER A 82 8.48 15.58 -8.57
CA SER A 82 8.72 15.68 -10.03
C SER A 82 8.25 17.01 -10.63
N SER A 83 7.46 17.80 -9.91
CA SER A 83 6.95 19.09 -10.37
C SER A 83 7.37 20.21 -9.43
N HIS A 84 8.12 21.17 -9.96
CA HIS A 84 8.53 22.37 -9.23
C HIS A 84 7.33 23.24 -8.83
N ARG A 85 6.15 23.07 -9.47
CA ARG A 85 4.94 23.88 -9.17
C ARG A 85 4.29 23.50 -7.84
N LEU A 86 4.70 22.39 -7.24
CA LEU A 86 4.21 21.91 -5.96
C LEU A 86 4.96 22.56 -4.77
N TRP A 87 6.14 23.15 -4.98
CA TRP A 87 7.01 23.68 -3.92
C TRP A 87 7.24 25.18 -4.08
#